data_AF-A0AAV3PIK9-F1
#
_entry.id   AF-A0AAV3PIK9-F1
#
_cell.length_a   1.000
_cell.length_b   1.000
_cell.length_c   1.000
_cell.angle_alpha   90.00
_cell.angle_beta   90.00
_cell.angle_gamma   90.00
#
_symmetry.space_group_name_H-M   'P 1'
#
loop_
_entity.id
_entity.type
_entity.pdbx_description
1 polymer ?
#
loop_
_entity_poly.entity_id
_entity_poly.type
_entity_poly.pdbx_seq_one_letter_code
_entity_poly.pdbx_strand_id
1 'polypeptide(L)'
;MTCGNPCGHQFCWLCFLDWKRHDGASCNKFREGETPANPGEVIRKRAKNMLERYMHYYELFASNDKSREKARSDLAKMQNGLLKVISEKNWQEELNLAFIIEAWEQIIECRRVLKWTYAYGYYLPEEEPTKKQFFEYLQGEAEAGLERLHRCAENELEDYYIEGRSPSIDFLLFRSKLMSLTEVTATYFENLVTALENGLEDVDSHVASVNSKRQKKE
;
A
#
# COMPACT_ATOMS: atom_id res chain seq x y z
N MET A 1 -5.21 4.64 -10.58
CA MET A 1 -6.19 5.55 -11.21
C MET A 1 -6.29 5.25 -12.70
N THR A 2 -7.46 5.50 -13.30
CA THR A 2 -7.66 5.34 -14.75
C THR A 2 -8.15 6.66 -15.33
N CYS A 3 -7.48 7.15 -16.38
CA CYS A 3 -7.91 8.35 -17.09
C CYS A 3 -9.23 8.08 -17.79
N GLY A 4 -10.17 9.02 -17.70
CA GLY A 4 -11.49 8.90 -18.31
C GLY A 4 -11.44 8.76 -19.84
N ASN A 5 -12.56 8.36 -20.42
CA ASN A 5 -12.67 8.23 -21.87
C ASN A 5 -12.40 9.57 -22.58
N PRO A 6 -11.71 9.56 -23.74
CA PRO A 6 -11.28 8.39 -24.51
C PRO A 6 -9.89 7.83 -24.14
N CYS A 7 -9.25 8.29 -23.06
CA CYS A 7 -7.84 7.99 -22.78
C CYS A 7 -7.61 6.58 -22.23
N GLY A 8 -8.31 6.19 -21.16
CA GLY A 8 -8.20 4.85 -20.56
C GLY A 8 -6.84 4.49 -19.92
N HIS A 9 -5.85 5.40 -19.92
CA HIS A 9 -4.52 5.13 -19.37
C HIS A 9 -4.58 4.93 -17.84
N GLN A 10 -3.88 3.91 -17.33
CA GLN A 10 -3.81 3.61 -15.90
C GLN A 10 -2.49 4.08 -15.31
N PHE A 11 -2.54 4.88 -14.25
CA PHE A 11 -1.37 5.44 -13.59
C PHE A 11 -1.53 5.45 -12.07
N CYS A 12 -0.41 5.48 -11.35
CA CYS A 12 -0.38 5.67 -9.91
C CYS A 12 -0.64 7.14 -9.58
N TRP A 13 -1.59 7.42 -8.69
CA TRP A 13 -1.95 8.80 -8.38
C TRP A 13 -0.85 9.53 -7.58
N LEU A 14 0.03 8.77 -6.92
CA LEU A 14 1.09 9.30 -6.08
C LEU A 14 2.33 9.70 -6.90
N CYS A 15 2.86 8.80 -7.72
CA CYS A 15 4.06 9.07 -8.52
C CYS A 15 3.81 9.42 -9.99
N PHE A 16 2.54 9.39 -10.44
CA PHE A 16 2.13 9.62 -11.84
C PHE A 16 2.74 8.66 -12.88
N LEU A 17 3.38 7.56 -12.45
CA LEU A 17 3.94 6.55 -13.35
C LEU A 17 2.89 5.53 -13.82
N ASP A 18 3.18 4.87 -14.94
CA ASP A 18 2.35 3.81 -15.53
C ASP A 18 2.09 2.69 -14.52
N TRP A 19 0.81 2.37 -14.32
CA TRP A 19 0.38 1.36 -13.38
C TRP A 19 0.92 -0.04 -13.71
N LYS A 20 1.08 -0.37 -15.01
CA LYS A 20 1.56 -1.71 -15.43
C LYS A 20 2.97 -2.05 -14.95
N ARG A 21 3.78 -1.02 -14.70
CA ARG A 21 5.17 -1.14 -14.25
C ARG A 21 5.32 -0.79 -12.77
N HIS A 22 4.21 -0.57 -12.07
CA HIS A 22 4.22 -0.12 -10.68
C HIS A 22 4.38 -1.31 -9.74
N ASP A 23 5.54 -1.39 -9.09
CA ASP A 23 5.90 -2.42 -8.11
C ASP A 23 5.65 -1.97 -6.65
N GLY A 24 5.16 -0.74 -6.42
CA GLY A 24 5.00 -0.16 -5.08
C GLY A 24 6.32 0.37 -4.51
N ALA A 25 7.37 -0.44 -4.56
CA ALA A 25 8.70 -0.15 -3.98
C ALA A 25 9.44 1.06 -4.59
N SER A 26 9.07 1.49 -5.81
CA SER A 26 9.69 2.65 -6.46
C SER A 26 8.99 3.99 -6.18
N CYS A 27 7.74 3.96 -5.69
CA CYS A 27 6.89 5.14 -5.49
C CYS A 27 7.03 5.75 -4.09
N ASN A 28 7.32 4.94 -3.09
CA ASN A 28 7.42 5.36 -1.69
C ASN A 28 8.76 6.05 -1.36
N LYS A 29 9.82 5.75 -2.12
CA LYS A 29 11.18 6.27 -1.90
C LYS A 29 11.36 7.72 -2.38
N PHE A 30 11.78 8.60 -1.47
CA PHE A 30 12.24 9.94 -1.84
C PHE A 30 13.64 9.89 -2.50
N ARG A 31 13.83 10.60 -3.61
CA ARG A 31 15.12 10.70 -4.32
C ARG A 31 15.64 12.14 -4.24
N GLU A 32 16.84 12.31 -3.69
CA GLU A 32 17.51 13.61 -3.68
C GLU A 32 18.07 13.98 -5.06
N GLY A 33 18.08 15.28 -5.36
CA GLY A 33 18.73 15.82 -6.55
C GLY A 33 20.26 15.98 -6.40
N GLU A 34 20.97 16.14 -7.52
CA GLU A 34 22.44 16.22 -7.58
C GLU A 34 23.09 17.27 -6.66
N THR A 35 24.31 17.02 -6.16
CA THR A 35 25.07 17.96 -5.32
C THR A 35 25.55 19.18 -6.11
N PRO A 36 25.26 20.42 -5.67
CA PRO A 36 25.67 21.64 -6.37
C PRO A 36 27.14 21.99 -6.13
N ALA A 37 27.75 22.75 -7.05
CA ALA A 37 29.18 23.09 -7.02
C ALA A 37 29.55 24.28 -6.11
N ASN A 38 28.59 25.17 -5.79
CA ASN A 38 28.87 26.43 -5.08
C ASN A 38 28.25 26.52 -3.66
N PRO A 39 28.94 27.09 -2.64
CA PRO A 39 28.48 27.12 -1.25
C PRO A 39 27.14 27.84 -0.99
N GLY A 40 26.87 28.95 -1.69
CA GLY A 40 25.60 29.67 -1.57
C GLY A 40 24.42 28.89 -2.17
N GLU A 41 24.68 28.08 -3.20
CA GLU A 41 23.70 27.16 -3.79
C GLU A 41 23.48 25.94 -2.90
N VAL A 42 24.48 25.51 -2.13
CA VAL A 42 24.36 24.41 -1.16
C VAL A 42 23.30 24.71 -0.11
N ILE A 43 23.31 25.91 0.50
CA ILE A 43 22.33 26.28 1.53
C ILE A 43 20.91 26.35 0.94
N ARG A 44 20.76 27.02 -0.21
CA ARG A 44 19.47 27.15 -0.90
C ARG A 44 18.93 25.79 -1.35
N LYS A 45 19.80 24.90 -1.85
CA LYS A 45 19.42 23.55 -2.29
C LYS A 45 19.12 22.63 -1.13
N ARG A 46 19.85 22.70 -0.01
CA ARG A 46 19.49 21.99 1.23
C ARG A 46 18.10 22.38 1.74
N ALA A 47 17.80 23.68 1.78
CA ALA A 47 16.47 24.16 2.17
C ALA A 47 15.38 23.63 1.21
N LYS A 48 15.65 23.65 -0.09
CA LYS A 48 14.75 23.09 -1.11
C LYS A 48 14.54 21.58 -0.94
N ASN A 49 15.62 20.82 -0.78
CA ASN A 49 15.56 19.37 -0.61
C ASN A 49 14.80 18.98 0.67
N MET A 50 14.98 19.71 1.78
CA MET A 50 14.21 19.48 3.01
C MET A 50 12.72 19.71 2.80
N LEU A 51 12.35 20.76 2.06
CA LEU A 51 10.96 21.04 1.72
C LEU A 51 10.37 19.98 0.78
N GLU A 52 11.09 19.59 -0.26
CA GLU A 52 10.69 18.52 -1.19
C GLU A 52 10.50 17.18 -0.48
N ARG A 53 11.42 16.82 0.42
CA ARG A 53 11.29 15.63 1.27
C ARG A 53 10.05 15.71 2.14
N TYR A 54 9.84 16.83 2.82
CA TYR A 54 8.65 17.00 3.66
C TYR A 54 7.36 16.87 2.83
N MET A 55 7.29 17.53 1.67
CA MET A 55 6.12 17.46 0.79
C MET A 55 5.85 16.02 0.33
N HIS A 56 6.88 15.28 -0.10
CA HIS A 56 6.74 13.87 -0.51
C HIS A 56 6.09 13.02 0.59
N TYR A 57 6.63 13.04 1.81
CA TYR A 57 6.09 12.24 2.90
C TYR A 57 4.71 12.73 3.36
N TYR A 58 4.47 14.04 3.37
CA TYR A 58 3.18 14.61 3.77
C TYR A 58 2.07 14.29 2.76
N GLU A 59 2.35 14.36 1.45
CA GLU A 59 1.39 14.02 0.41
C GLU A 59 0.96 12.55 0.50
N LEU A 60 1.91 11.65 0.78
CA LEU A 60 1.65 10.22 0.96
C LEU A 60 0.86 9.92 2.24
N PHE A 61 1.18 10.62 3.34
CA PHE A 61 0.40 10.59 4.58
C PHE A 61 -1.05 11.04 4.35
N ALA A 62 -1.24 12.21 3.74
CA ALA A 62 -2.56 12.79 3.49
C ALA A 62 -3.37 11.97 2.48
N SER A 63 -2.69 11.41 1.48
CA SER A 63 -3.25 10.49 0.48
C SER A 63 -3.85 9.25 1.12
N ASN A 64 -3.11 8.59 2.02
CA ASN A 64 -3.60 7.42 2.71
C ASN A 64 -4.78 7.73 3.63
N ASP A 65 -4.77 8.90 4.29
CA ASP A 65 -5.90 9.34 5.11
C ASP A 65 -7.16 9.58 4.28
N LYS A 66 -7.04 10.31 3.16
CA LYS A 66 -8.15 10.54 2.24
C LYS A 66 -8.68 9.24 1.65
N SER A 67 -7.79 8.33 1.26
CA SER A 67 -8.15 7.03 0.71
C SER A 67 -8.84 6.14 1.74
N ARG A 68 -8.46 6.25 3.02
CA ARG A 68 -9.13 5.57 4.14
C ARG A 68 -10.55 6.07 4.34
N GLU A 69 -10.78 7.39 4.31
CA GLU A 69 -12.13 7.94 4.44
C GLU A 69 -13.03 7.55 3.27
N LYS A 70 -12.48 7.47 2.05
CA LYS A 70 -13.21 6.90 0.91
C LYS A 70 -13.57 5.43 1.16
N ALA A 71 -12.61 4.59 1.57
CA ALA A 71 -12.87 3.18 1.86
C ALA A 71 -13.92 2.97 2.96
N ARG A 72 -13.95 3.83 3.99
CA ARG A 72 -15.02 3.85 5.00
C ARG A 72 -16.38 4.20 4.40
N SER A 73 -16.44 5.19 3.53
CA SER A 73 -17.68 5.53 2.83
C SER A 73 -18.16 4.39 1.94
N ASP A 74 -17.25 3.68 1.28
CA ASP A 74 -17.61 2.56 0.41
C ASP A 74 -18.06 1.35 1.24
N LEU A 75 -17.37 1.01 2.34
CA LEU A 75 -17.83 0.02 3.33
C LEU A 75 -19.25 0.35 3.84
N ALA A 76 -19.52 1.61 4.17
CA ALA A 76 -20.84 2.03 4.60
C ALA A 76 -21.91 1.82 3.51
N LYS A 77 -21.60 2.05 2.22
CA LYS A 77 -22.51 1.72 1.11
C LYS A 77 -22.74 0.21 1.00
N MET A 78 -21.70 -0.59 1.23
CA MET A 78 -21.82 -2.06 1.25
C MET A 78 -22.82 -2.52 2.30
N GLN A 79 -22.65 -2.04 3.53
CA GLN A 79 -23.53 -2.37 4.66
C GLN A 79 -24.94 -1.79 4.50
N ASN A 80 -25.09 -0.61 3.90
CA ASN A 80 -26.38 0.08 3.73
C ASN A 80 -27.13 -0.31 2.44
N GLY A 81 -26.94 -1.52 1.94
CA GLY A 81 -27.84 -2.12 0.95
C GLY A 81 -27.17 -2.79 -0.25
N LEU A 82 -25.92 -2.45 -0.60
CA LEU A 82 -25.28 -3.12 -1.74
C LEU A 82 -25.04 -4.61 -1.47
N LEU A 83 -24.76 -5.01 -0.22
CA LEU A 83 -24.69 -6.44 0.13
C LEU A 83 -25.98 -7.19 -0.18
N LYS A 84 -27.13 -6.58 0.12
CA LYS A 84 -28.44 -7.17 -0.18
C LYS A 84 -28.65 -7.30 -1.69
N VAL A 85 -28.27 -6.28 -2.46
CA VAL A 85 -28.31 -6.32 -3.93
C VAL A 85 -27.42 -7.43 -4.49
N ILE A 86 -26.21 -7.61 -3.94
CA ILE A 86 -25.29 -8.69 -4.32
C ILE A 86 -25.90 -10.05 -3.98
N SER A 87 -26.47 -10.20 -2.78
CA SER A 87 -27.16 -11.41 -2.32
C SER A 87 -28.28 -11.82 -3.28
N GLU A 88 -29.18 -10.89 -3.61
CA GLU A 88 -30.33 -11.12 -4.50
C GLU A 88 -29.89 -11.46 -5.93
N LYS A 89 -28.89 -10.76 -6.49
CA LYS A 89 -28.43 -10.98 -7.86
C LYS A 89 -27.63 -12.27 -8.04
N ASN A 90 -26.86 -12.68 -7.03
CA ASN A 90 -25.94 -13.81 -7.10
C ASN A 90 -26.47 -15.09 -6.40
N TRP A 91 -27.74 -15.07 -5.97
CA TRP A 91 -28.41 -16.13 -5.21
C TRP A 91 -27.56 -16.65 -4.05
N GLN A 92 -26.93 -15.72 -3.32
CA GLN A 92 -26.13 -16.01 -2.14
C GLN A 92 -26.85 -15.52 -0.90
N GLU A 93 -26.75 -16.25 0.20
CA GLU A 93 -27.16 -15.74 1.51
C GLU A 93 -26.23 -14.59 1.94
N GLU A 94 -26.78 -13.55 2.57
CA GLU A 94 -25.98 -12.41 3.06
C GLU A 94 -24.86 -12.84 4.03
N LEU A 95 -25.09 -13.89 4.82
CA LEU A 95 -24.08 -14.48 5.71
C LEU A 95 -22.84 -14.99 4.95
N ASN A 96 -23.04 -15.46 3.71
CA ASN A 96 -21.95 -15.92 2.86
C ASN A 96 -21.17 -14.75 2.24
N LEU A 97 -21.58 -13.50 2.44
CA LEU A 97 -20.92 -12.30 1.89
C LEU A 97 -20.03 -11.56 2.91
N ALA A 98 -19.86 -12.09 4.12
CA ALA A 98 -19.03 -11.48 5.17
C ALA A 98 -17.59 -11.16 4.71
N PHE A 99 -17.03 -11.99 3.81
CA PHE A 99 -15.69 -11.79 3.23
C PHE A 99 -15.51 -10.44 2.53
N ILE A 100 -16.59 -9.84 2.01
CA ILE A 100 -16.56 -8.52 1.38
C ILE A 100 -16.33 -7.44 2.44
N ILE A 101 -17.00 -7.56 3.60
CA ILE A 101 -16.85 -6.65 4.73
C ILE A 101 -15.44 -6.75 5.31
N GLU A 102 -14.97 -7.97 5.54
CA GLU A 102 -13.61 -8.25 6.03
C GLU A 102 -12.55 -7.62 5.12
N ALA A 103 -12.70 -7.74 3.79
CA ALA A 103 -11.79 -7.12 2.83
C ALA A 103 -11.74 -5.59 2.95
N TRP A 104 -12.90 -4.93 3.09
CA TRP A 104 -12.98 -3.48 3.27
C TRP A 104 -12.42 -3.01 4.61
N GLU A 105 -12.67 -3.74 5.69
CA GLU A 105 -12.08 -3.46 7.01
C GLU A 105 -10.55 -3.58 6.95
N GLN A 106 -10.04 -4.63 6.30
CA GLN A 106 -8.61 -4.80 6.07
C GLN A 106 -8.02 -3.62 5.29
N ILE A 107 -8.68 -3.16 4.21
CA ILE A 107 -8.23 -1.99 3.43
C ILE A 107 -8.14 -0.74 4.32
N ILE A 108 -9.15 -0.49 5.15
CA ILE A 108 -9.21 0.68 6.04
C ILE A 108 -8.06 0.67 7.05
N GLU A 109 -7.77 -0.49 7.65
CA GLU A 109 -6.69 -0.63 8.61
C GLU A 109 -5.32 -0.55 7.94
N CYS A 110 -5.13 -1.17 6.77
CA CYS A 110 -3.92 -1.03 5.97
C CYS A 110 -3.62 0.44 5.61
N ARG A 111 -4.64 1.21 5.19
CA ARG A 111 -4.47 2.65 4.90
C ARG A 111 -4.08 3.45 6.14
N ARG A 112 -4.64 3.11 7.31
CA ARG A 112 -4.24 3.71 8.59
C ARG A 112 -2.77 3.43 8.90
N VAL A 113 -2.32 2.19 8.73
CA VAL A 113 -0.91 1.82 8.97
C VAL A 113 0.00 2.57 8.00
N LEU A 114 -0.28 2.55 6.69
CA LEU A 114 0.53 3.27 5.69
C LEU A 114 0.67 4.76 5.98
N LYS A 115 -0.43 5.42 6.37
CA LYS A 115 -0.39 6.83 6.80
C LYS A 115 0.72 7.06 7.82
N TRP A 116 0.80 6.22 8.85
CA TRP A 116 1.80 6.36 9.91
C TRP A 116 3.19 5.84 9.52
N THR A 117 3.29 4.88 8.59
CA THR A 117 4.61 4.46 8.09
C THR A 117 5.31 5.58 7.30
N TYR A 118 4.56 6.45 6.62
CA TYR A 118 5.15 7.64 6.01
C TYR A 118 5.66 8.66 7.04
N ALA A 119 4.97 8.83 8.16
CA ALA A 119 5.50 9.65 9.26
C ALA A 119 6.78 9.02 9.84
N TYR A 120 6.79 7.69 10.04
CA TYR A 120 7.96 6.95 10.49
C TYR A 120 9.14 7.10 9.53
N GLY A 121 8.94 6.85 8.23
CA GLY A 121 9.97 6.94 7.20
C GLY A 121 10.57 8.34 7.04
N TYR A 122 9.79 9.39 7.31
CA TYR A 122 10.30 10.77 7.31
C TYR A 122 11.36 10.97 8.41
N TYR A 123 11.15 10.42 9.60
CA TYR A 123 12.04 10.56 10.75
C TYR A 123 13.11 9.47 10.87
N LEU A 124 13.10 8.46 9.99
CA LEU A 124 14.12 7.42 9.99
C LEU A 124 15.50 8.04 9.68
N PRO A 125 16.54 7.78 10.52
CA PRO A 125 17.87 8.36 10.33
C PRO A 125 18.50 8.00 8.98
N GLU A 126 19.23 8.94 8.38
CA GLU A 126 19.93 8.69 7.11
C GLU A 126 21.22 7.89 7.30
N GLU A 127 21.75 7.89 8.52
CA GLU A 127 22.95 7.19 8.93
C GLU A 127 22.75 5.67 9.03
N GLU A 128 21.52 5.18 8.91
CA GLU A 128 21.15 3.76 8.92
C GLU A 128 20.59 3.29 7.55
N PRO A 129 21.39 3.35 6.46
CA PRO A 129 20.90 3.12 5.09
C PRO A 129 20.31 1.72 4.89
N THR A 130 20.82 0.70 5.60
CA THR A 130 20.31 -0.68 5.51
C THR A 130 18.90 -0.79 6.11
N LYS A 131 18.66 -0.20 7.28
CA LYS A 131 17.32 -0.16 7.90
C LYS A 131 16.34 0.60 7.03
N LYS A 132 16.77 1.72 6.46
CA LYS A 132 15.96 2.49 5.50
C LYS A 132 15.58 1.68 4.27
N GLN A 133 16.52 0.99 3.66
CA GLN A 133 16.23 0.12 2.50
C GLN A 133 15.29 -1.02 2.86
N PHE A 134 15.48 -1.65 4.01
CA PHE A 134 14.60 -2.73 4.47
C PHE A 134 13.18 -2.24 4.76
N PHE A 135 13.05 -1.09 5.43
CA PHE A 135 11.77 -0.42 5.64
C PHE A 135 11.08 -0.08 4.31
N GLU A 136 11.79 0.57 3.38
CA GLU A 136 11.25 0.94 2.06
C GLU A 136 10.76 -0.30 1.28
N TYR A 137 11.47 -1.43 1.41
CA TYR A 137 11.08 -2.71 0.82
C TYR A 137 9.78 -3.25 1.44
N LEU A 138 9.72 -3.38 2.77
CA LEU A 138 8.53 -3.88 3.46
C LEU A 138 7.30 -2.99 3.20
N GLN A 139 7.48 -1.66 3.23
CA GLN A 139 6.42 -0.72 2.90
C GLN A 139 5.95 -0.89 1.45
N GLY A 140 6.88 -1.05 0.50
CA GLY A 140 6.55 -1.26 -0.91
C GLY A 140 5.72 -2.53 -1.16
N GLU A 141 6.10 -3.65 -0.53
CA GLU A 141 5.35 -4.92 -0.60
C GLU A 141 3.94 -4.78 -0.03
N ALA A 142 3.81 -4.13 1.13
CA ALA A 142 2.53 -3.85 1.77
C ALA A 142 1.62 -2.97 0.90
N GLU A 143 2.17 -1.91 0.30
CA GLU A 143 1.44 -1.04 -0.63
C GLU A 143 0.97 -1.79 -1.87
N ALA A 144 1.86 -2.57 -2.50
CA ALA A 144 1.51 -3.36 -3.67
C ALA A 144 0.42 -4.41 -3.35
N GLY A 145 0.48 -5.03 -2.17
CA GLY A 145 -0.59 -5.89 -1.65
C GLY A 145 -1.93 -5.16 -1.51
N LEU A 146 -1.92 -4.03 -0.80
CA LEU A 146 -3.11 -3.21 -0.56
C LEU A 146 -3.77 -2.73 -1.86
N GLU A 147 -2.99 -2.25 -2.83
CA GLU A 147 -3.54 -1.77 -4.10
C GLU A 147 -4.11 -2.90 -4.98
N ARG A 148 -3.65 -4.14 -4.80
CA ARG A 148 -4.27 -5.33 -5.44
C ARG A 148 -5.60 -5.66 -4.78
N LEU A 149 -5.63 -5.72 -3.44
CA LEU A 149 -6.85 -5.98 -2.66
C LEU A 149 -7.92 -4.91 -2.94
N HIS A 150 -7.55 -3.63 -2.82
CA HIS A 150 -8.49 -2.52 -2.98
C HIS A 150 -9.11 -2.47 -4.38
N ARG A 151 -8.32 -2.68 -5.43
CA ARG A 151 -8.87 -2.79 -6.80
C ARG A 151 -9.85 -3.95 -6.95
N CYS A 152 -9.56 -5.10 -6.34
CA CYS A 152 -10.48 -6.25 -6.41
C CYS A 152 -11.80 -5.93 -5.70
N ALA A 153 -11.73 -5.29 -4.52
CA ALA A 153 -12.90 -4.89 -3.75
C ALA A 153 -13.71 -3.75 -4.39
N GLU A 154 -13.06 -2.83 -5.12
CA GLU A 154 -13.71 -1.67 -5.75
C GLU A 154 -14.23 -2.01 -7.16
N ASN A 155 -13.36 -2.47 -8.05
CA ASN A 155 -13.67 -2.55 -9.47
C ASN A 155 -14.23 -3.92 -9.88
N GLU A 156 -13.68 -5.02 -9.36
CA GLU A 156 -14.14 -6.36 -9.74
C GLU A 156 -15.47 -6.71 -9.06
N LEU A 157 -15.73 -6.11 -7.89
CA LEU A 157 -16.99 -6.28 -7.18
C LEU A 157 -18.17 -5.59 -7.87
N GLU A 158 -17.92 -4.49 -8.59
CA GLU A 158 -18.92 -3.72 -9.35
C GLU A 158 -19.74 -4.59 -10.31
N ASP A 159 -19.08 -5.51 -11.01
CA ASP A 159 -19.70 -6.44 -11.94
C ASP A 159 -20.86 -7.25 -11.33
N TYR A 160 -20.77 -7.58 -10.03
CA TYR A 160 -21.71 -8.46 -9.36
C TYR A 160 -22.95 -7.75 -8.81
N TYR A 161 -22.97 -6.40 -8.76
CA TYR A 161 -24.17 -5.64 -8.42
C TYR A 161 -24.69 -4.76 -9.59
N ILE A 162 -23.87 -4.44 -10.58
CA ILE A 162 -24.28 -3.71 -11.78
C ILE A 162 -24.89 -4.66 -12.82
N GLU A 163 -24.16 -5.70 -13.26
CA GLU A 163 -24.50 -6.42 -14.48
C GLU A 163 -25.44 -7.61 -14.30
N GLY A 164 -25.83 -7.95 -13.07
CA GLY A 164 -26.83 -9.01 -12.84
C GLY A 164 -26.45 -10.34 -13.49
N ARG A 165 -25.27 -10.86 -13.16
CA ARG A 165 -24.86 -12.19 -13.61
C ARG A 165 -25.51 -13.24 -12.70
N SER A 166 -26.15 -14.23 -13.32
CA SER A 166 -26.62 -15.45 -12.67
C SER A 166 -25.48 -16.09 -11.86
N PRO A 167 -25.74 -16.88 -10.79
CA PRO A 167 -24.67 -17.47 -10.00
C PRO A 167 -23.75 -18.27 -10.91
N SER A 168 -22.50 -17.83 -11.00
CA SER A 168 -21.52 -18.43 -11.89
C SER A 168 -20.31 -18.89 -11.08
N ILE A 169 -19.58 -19.83 -11.67
CA ILE A 169 -18.24 -20.21 -11.21
C ILE A 169 -17.36 -18.96 -11.01
N ASP A 170 -17.60 -17.89 -11.76
CA ASP A 170 -16.86 -16.63 -11.65
C ASP A 170 -17.06 -15.94 -10.30
N PHE A 171 -18.26 -16.00 -9.69
CA PHE A 171 -18.46 -15.43 -8.35
C PHE A 171 -17.70 -16.22 -7.28
N LEU A 172 -17.63 -17.56 -7.41
CA LEU A 172 -16.84 -18.41 -6.52
C LEU A 172 -15.33 -18.12 -6.68
N LEU A 173 -14.87 -17.92 -7.92
CA LEU A 173 -13.48 -17.52 -8.21
C LEU A 173 -13.17 -16.13 -7.63
N PHE A 174 -14.08 -15.17 -7.78
CA PHE A 174 -13.96 -13.85 -7.18
C PHE A 174 -13.88 -13.92 -5.66
N ARG A 175 -14.78 -14.68 -5.01
CA ARG A 175 -14.75 -14.90 -3.57
C ARG A 175 -13.39 -15.43 -3.11
N SER A 176 -12.91 -16.50 -3.73
CA SER A 176 -11.62 -17.11 -3.40
C SER A 176 -10.46 -16.10 -3.57
N LYS A 177 -10.48 -15.35 -4.67
CA LYS A 177 -9.49 -14.30 -4.95
C LYS A 177 -9.52 -13.19 -3.90
N LEU A 178 -10.69 -12.66 -3.56
CA LEU A 178 -10.81 -11.56 -2.59
C LEU A 178 -10.36 -12.00 -1.20
N MET A 179 -10.77 -13.20 -0.76
CA MET A 179 -10.33 -13.78 0.52
C MET A 179 -8.80 -13.96 0.55
N SER A 180 -8.22 -14.55 -0.50
CA SER A 180 -6.77 -14.74 -0.59
C SER A 180 -6.00 -13.42 -0.60
N LEU A 181 -6.46 -12.41 -1.35
CA LEU A 181 -5.85 -11.08 -1.34
C LEU A 181 -5.95 -10.42 0.04
N THR A 182 -7.06 -10.62 0.75
CA THR A 182 -7.27 -10.08 2.10
C THR A 182 -6.25 -10.67 3.06
N GLU A 183 -6.13 -12.00 3.09
CA GLU A 183 -5.17 -12.73 3.94
C GLU A 183 -3.72 -12.35 3.62
N VAL A 184 -3.33 -12.40 2.34
CA VAL A 184 -1.95 -12.05 1.93
C VAL A 184 -1.61 -10.60 2.26
N THR A 185 -2.56 -9.68 2.08
CA THR A 185 -2.36 -8.27 2.45
C THR A 185 -2.20 -8.12 3.96
N ALA A 186 -3.01 -8.80 4.77
CA ALA A 186 -2.85 -8.79 6.22
C ALA A 186 -1.44 -9.23 6.63
N THR A 187 -0.92 -10.32 6.04
CA THR A 187 0.44 -10.81 6.31
C THR A 187 1.52 -9.79 5.95
N TYR A 188 1.41 -9.09 4.82
CA TYR A 188 2.39 -8.04 4.47
C TYR A 188 2.40 -6.91 5.52
N PHE A 189 1.23 -6.51 6.01
CA PHE A 189 1.11 -5.48 7.03
C PHE A 189 1.55 -5.94 8.41
N GLU A 190 1.29 -7.18 8.80
CA GLU A 190 1.79 -7.77 10.04
C GLU A 190 3.32 -7.81 10.05
N ASN A 191 3.94 -8.24 8.94
CA ASN A 191 5.39 -8.23 8.78
C ASN A 191 5.96 -6.81 8.88
N LEU A 192 5.33 -5.84 8.22
CA LEU A 192 5.74 -4.43 8.27
C LEU A 192 5.64 -3.87 9.69
N VAL A 193 4.51 -4.06 10.38
CA VAL A 193 4.32 -3.57 11.76
C VAL A 193 5.30 -4.24 12.71
N THR A 194 5.47 -5.56 12.64
CA THR A 194 6.42 -6.31 13.48
C THR A 194 7.85 -5.80 13.31
N ALA A 195 8.29 -5.58 12.06
CA ALA A 195 9.62 -5.05 11.79
C ALA A 195 9.81 -3.62 12.34
N LEU A 196 8.77 -2.79 12.28
CA LEU A 196 8.79 -1.43 12.83
C LEU A 196 8.81 -1.43 14.37
N GLU A 197 8.03 -2.29 15.01
CA GLU A 197 7.98 -2.44 16.48
C GLU A 197 9.33 -2.91 17.03
N ASN A 198 10.03 -3.78 16.30
CA ASN A 198 11.37 -4.25 16.64
C ASN A 198 12.49 -3.30 16.18
N GLY A 199 12.19 -2.08 15.75
CA GLY A 199 13.22 -1.10 15.38
C GLY A 199 14.08 -1.48 14.16
N LEU A 200 13.54 -2.35 13.29
CA LEU A 200 14.20 -2.87 12.09
C LEU A 200 15.48 -3.67 12.38
N GLU A 201 15.60 -4.30 13.56
CA GLU A 201 16.77 -5.08 13.99
C GLU A 201 17.10 -6.30 13.10
N ASP A 202 16.16 -6.75 12.27
CA ASP A 202 16.37 -7.89 11.34
C ASP A 202 17.61 -7.71 10.45
N VAL A 203 17.98 -6.46 10.13
CA VAL A 203 19.16 -6.16 9.31
C VAL A 203 20.48 -6.30 10.09
N ASP A 204 20.46 -6.20 11.42
CA ASP A 204 21.66 -6.27 12.27
C ASP A 204 22.12 -7.72 12.47
N SER A 205 21.18 -8.67 12.42
CA SER A 205 21.44 -10.11 12.53
C SER A 205 22.37 -10.65 11.41
N HIS A 206 22.34 -10.02 10.22
CA HIS A 206 23.23 -10.38 9.11
C HIS A 206 24.64 -9.81 9.24
N VAL A 207 24.82 -8.63 9.84
CA VAL A 207 26.15 -8.02 10.03
C VAL A 207 26.96 -8.81 11.07
N ALA A 208 26.32 -9.25 12.15
CA ALA A 208 26.97 -10.08 13.18
C ALA A 208 27.47 -11.44 12.62
N SER A 209 26.68 -12.07 11.74
CA SER A 209 27.03 -13.37 11.13
C SER A 209 28.19 -13.27 10.13
N VAL A 210 28.31 -12.16 9.41
CA VAL A 210 29.41 -11.89 8.46
C VAL A 210 30.72 -11.58 9.21
N ASN A 211 30.66 -10.81 10.29
CA ASN A 211 31.84 -10.50 11.11
C ASN A 211 32.37 -11.73 11.87
N SER A 212 31.48 -12.59 12.38
CA SER A 212 31.87 -13.87 13.01
C SER A 212 32.59 -14.83 12.05
N LYS A 213 32.20 -14.84 10.76
CA LYS A 213 32.86 -15.67 9.73
C LYS A 213 34.21 -15.11 9.29
N ARG A 214 34.46 -13.80 9.42
CA ARG A 214 35.77 -13.19 9.14
C ARG A 214 36.78 -13.44 10.25
N GLN A 215 36.37 -13.36 11.53
CA GLN A 215 37.28 -13.59 12.66
C GLN A 215 37.69 -15.07 12.84
N LYS A 216 36.98 -16.03 12.25
CA LYS A 216 37.38 -17.45 12.25
C LYS A 216 38.36 -17.84 11.13
N LYS A 217 38.80 -16.88 10.32
CA LYS A 217 39.71 -17.10 9.17
C LYS A 217 41.07 -16.42 9.34
N GLU A 218 41.37 -15.83 10.49
CA GLU A 218 42.69 -15.32 10.87
C GLU A 218 43.34 -16.21 11.93
#